data_AF-A0A9P5PDX2-F1
#
_entry.id   AF-A0A9P5PDX2-F1
#
_cell.length_a   1.000
_cell.length_b   1.000
_cell.length_c   1.000
_cell.angle_alpha   90.00
_cell.angle_beta   90.00
_cell.angle_gamma   90.00
#
_symmetry.space_group_name_H-M   'P 1'
#
loop_
_entity.id
_entity.type
_entity.pdbx_description
1 polymer ?
#
loop_
_entity_poly.entity_id
_entity_poly.type
_entity_poly.pdbx_seq_one_letter_code
_entity_poly.pdbx_strand_id
1 'polypeptide(L)'
;MFFVHNAELGLNIPLELWNQIIASMRNHLTTGRACTDDIYSLLEIFGSCWPPSSPALQQHAFLLLDDFRNWIERTTPNDLLLARVSETICSLTRIIHYIVHYFVTDLVSSSRFAGFAKFVDDCTITLDIDTQSLRTGRSTWQEAKRTLITRSNLPLDYFSLIPTFVYPIHSDSSSSSTFSSESNSFR
;
A
#
# COMPACT_ATOMS: atom_id res chain seq x y z
N MET A 1 13.52 -4.24 4.28
CA MET A 1 13.48 -3.84 2.86
C MET A 1 13.97 -5.02 2.05
N PHE A 2 13.10 -5.99 1.74
CA PHE A 2 13.44 -7.27 1.06
C PHE A 2 12.88 -7.38 -0.37
N PHE A 3 12.06 -6.41 -0.81
CA PHE A 3 11.28 -6.47 -2.07
C PHE A 3 12.10 -6.45 -3.37
N VAL A 4 13.43 -6.38 -3.32
CA VAL A 4 14.30 -6.27 -4.51
C VAL A 4 15.18 -7.51 -4.72
N HIS A 5 15.33 -8.39 -3.72
CA HIS A 5 16.44 -9.36 -3.78
C HIS A 5 16.17 -10.61 -4.63
N ASN A 6 14.93 -11.04 -4.85
CA ASN A 6 14.69 -12.25 -5.65
C ASN A 6 14.85 -12.03 -7.16
N ALA A 7 14.57 -10.83 -7.66
CA ALA A 7 14.82 -10.50 -9.07
C ALA A 7 16.32 -10.40 -9.39
N GLU A 8 17.15 -10.04 -8.41
CA GLU A 8 18.61 -9.93 -8.55
C GLU A 8 19.35 -11.25 -8.30
N LEU A 9 18.79 -12.18 -7.53
CA LEU A 9 19.45 -13.44 -7.16
C LEU A 9 19.43 -14.54 -8.24
N GLY A 10 18.76 -14.31 -9.38
CA GLY A 10 18.76 -15.28 -10.50
C GLY A 10 18.16 -16.64 -10.17
N LEU A 11 17.38 -16.74 -9.09
CA LEU A 11 16.72 -17.97 -8.67
C LEU A 11 15.51 -18.24 -9.58
N ASN A 12 15.72 -19.05 -10.61
CA ASN A 12 14.66 -19.61 -11.44
C ASN A 12 13.87 -20.66 -10.64
N ILE A 13 12.92 -20.21 -9.81
CA ILE A 13 11.96 -21.07 -9.14
C ILE A 13 11.08 -21.74 -10.21
N PRO A 14 10.98 -23.09 -10.26
CA PRO A 14 10.12 -23.78 -11.21
C PRO A 14 8.64 -23.35 -11.05
N LEU A 15 7.92 -23.25 -12.17
CA LEU A 15 6.49 -22.87 -12.17
C LEU A 15 5.64 -23.76 -11.26
N GLU A 16 5.95 -25.06 -11.19
CA GLU A 16 5.26 -26.00 -10.31
C GLU A 16 5.44 -25.64 -8.82
N LEU A 17 6.65 -25.25 -8.42
CA LEU A 17 6.93 -24.82 -7.06
C LEU A 17 6.21 -23.50 -6.75
N TRP A 18 6.15 -22.57 -7.70
CA TRP A 18 5.33 -21.36 -7.56
C TRP A 18 3.85 -21.68 -7.35
N ASN A 19 3.29 -22.61 -8.14
CA ASN A 19 1.89 -23.01 -7.99
C ASN A 19 1.63 -23.63 -6.61
N GLN A 20 2.55 -24.44 -6.09
CA GLN A 20 2.46 -25.01 -4.74
C GLN A 20 2.54 -23.94 -3.65
N ILE A 21 3.47 -22.99 -3.77
CA ILE A 21 3.60 -21.85 -2.86
C ILE A 21 2.29 -21.07 -2.84
N ILE A 22 1.78 -20.67 -4.00
CA ILE A 22 0.55 -19.88 -4.10
C ILE A 22 -0.64 -20.66 -3.56
N ALA A 23 -0.80 -21.95 -3.89
CA ALA A 23 -1.86 -22.78 -3.33
C ALA A 23 -1.80 -22.84 -1.79
N SER A 24 -0.60 -22.97 -1.23
CA SER A 24 -0.38 -22.96 0.22
C SER A 24 -0.77 -21.61 0.85
N MET A 25 -0.33 -20.50 0.25
CA MET A 25 -0.67 -19.14 0.71
C MET A 25 -2.20 -18.93 0.73
N ARG A 26 -2.87 -19.28 -0.36
CA ARG A 26 -4.33 -19.15 -0.49
C ARG A 26 -5.06 -19.99 0.54
N ASN A 27 -4.64 -21.23 0.76
CA ASN A 27 -5.21 -22.10 1.78
C ASN A 27 -5.06 -21.47 3.18
N HIS A 28 -3.91 -20.84 3.47
CA HIS A 28 -3.66 -20.17 4.75
C HIS A 28 -4.58 -18.95 4.97
N LEU A 29 -4.75 -18.11 3.95
CA LEU A 29 -5.63 -16.93 3.97
C LEU A 29 -7.12 -17.30 4.08
N THR A 30 -7.56 -18.30 3.33
CA THR A 30 -8.97 -18.67 3.22
C THR A 30 -9.47 -19.44 4.45
N THR A 31 -8.65 -20.31 5.02
CA THR A 31 -9.00 -21.10 6.22
C THR A 31 -9.02 -20.30 7.52
N GLY A 32 -8.67 -19.00 7.48
CA GLY A 32 -8.62 -18.13 8.67
C GLY A 32 -7.54 -18.53 9.67
N ARG A 33 -6.59 -19.38 9.25
CA ARG A 33 -5.45 -19.83 10.06
C ARG A 33 -4.28 -18.86 10.01
N ALA A 34 -4.27 -17.95 9.04
CA ALA A 34 -3.29 -16.88 8.96
C ALA A 34 -3.38 -16.00 10.19
N CYS A 35 -2.41 -16.17 11.10
CA CYS A 35 -2.17 -15.18 12.12
C CYS A 35 -1.56 -13.94 11.47
N THR A 36 -1.62 -12.82 12.16
CA THR A 36 -1.23 -11.55 11.55
C THR A 36 0.26 -11.48 11.21
N ASP A 37 1.11 -12.26 11.88
CA ASP A 37 2.53 -12.37 11.55
C ASP A 37 2.76 -13.15 10.24
N ASP A 38 1.93 -14.17 9.95
CA ASP A 38 1.99 -14.91 8.68
C ASP A 38 1.70 -14.01 7.49
N ILE A 39 0.81 -13.02 7.66
CA ILE A 39 0.37 -12.12 6.59
C ILE A 39 1.52 -11.30 6.03
N TYR A 40 2.47 -10.85 6.85
CA TYR A 40 3.65 -10.14 6.33
C TYR A 40 4.51 -11.02 5.46
N SER A 41 4.83 -12.23 5.92
CA SER A 41 5.61 -13.18 5.13
C SER A 41 4.89 -13.53 3.83
N LEU A 42 3.56 -13.67 3.86
CA LEU A 42 2.75 -13.88 2.67
C LEU A 42 2.79 -12.68 1.71
N LEU A 43 2.78 -11.44 2.22
CA LEU A 43 2.90 -10.24 1.40
C LEU A 43 4.28 -10.07 0.77
N GLU A 44 5.34 -10.48 1.47
CA GLU A 44 6.71 -10.50 0.92
C GLU A 44 6.84 -11.50 -0.23
N ILE A 45 6.28 -12.71 -0.05
CA ILE A 45 6.22 -13.72 -1.11
C ILE A 45 5.37 -13.21 -2.27
N PHE A 46 4.21 -12.60 -1.98
CA PHE A 46 3.34 -12.02 -2.99
C PHE A 46 4.04 -10.93 -3.80
N GLY A 47 4.80 -10.04 -3.14
CA GLY A 47 5.62 -9.04 -3.82
C GLY A 47 6.71 -9.66 -4.72
N SER A 48 7.26 -10.80 -4.31
CA SER A 48 8.27 -11.56 -5.08
C SER A 48 7.67 -12.34 -6.27
N CYS A 49 6.35 -12.55 -6.31
CA CYS A 49 5.66 -13.14 -7.46
C CYS A 49 5.63 -12.22 -8.70
N TRP A 50 6.09 -10.97 -8.57
CA TRP A 50 6.10 -9.97 -9.64
C TRP A 50 7.55 -9.69 -10.09
N PRO A 51 7.88 -9.71 -11.41
CA PRO A 51 7.01 -9.73 -12.58
C PRO A 51 6.47 -11.11 -12.95
N PRO A 52 5.25 -11.18 -13.54
CA PRO A 52 4.72 -12.43 -14.02
C PRO A 52 5.42 -12.83 -15.32
N SER A 53 6.32 -13.79 -15.23
CA SER A 53 6.92 -14.46 -16.38
C SER A 53 5.93 -15.37 -17.13
N SER A 54 4.76 -15.68 -16.54
CA SER A 54 3.72 -16.50 -17.18
C SER A 54 2.28 -16.03 -16.89
N PRO A 55 1.32 -16.27 -17.81
CA PRO A 55 -0.10 -15.98 -17.60
C PRO A 55 -0.72 -16.69 -16.40
N ALA A 56 -0.26 -17.89 -16.07
CA ALA A 56 -0.73 -18.65 -14.91
C ALA A 56 -0.43 -17.93 -13.59
N LEU A 57 0.79 -17.37 -13.47
CA LEU A 57 1.18 -16.57 -12.30
C LEU A 57 0.36 -15.28 -12.20
N GLN A 58 -0.03 -14.66 -13.32
CA GLN A 58 -0.93 -13.50 -13.32
C GLN A 58 -2.31 -13.85 -12.75
N GLN A 59 -2.91 -14.96 -13.19
CA GLN A 59 -4.20 -15.42 -12.68
C GLN A 59 -4.13 -15.72 -11.18
N HIS A 60 -3.07 -16.37 -10.73
CA HIS A 60 -2.85 -16.64 -9.32
C HIS A 60 -2.66 -15.37 -8.50
N ALA A 61 -1.95 -14.38 -9.05
CA ALA A 61 -1.79 -13.10 -8.40
C ALA A 61 -3.14 -12.39 -8.21
N PHE A 62 -4.03 -12.42 -9.21
CA PHE A 62 -5.39 -11.91 -9.06
C PHE A 62 -6.20 -12.63 -7.98
N LEU A 63 -6.06 -13.94 -7.85
CA LEU A 63 -6.74 -14.70 -6.81
C LEU A 63 -6.22 -14.34 -5.42
N LEU A 64 -4.90 -14.13 -5.29
CA LEU A 64 -4.29 -13.66 -4.03
C LEU A 64 -4.80 -12.27 -3.64
N LEU A 65 -5.01 -11.36 -4.59
CA LEU A 65 -5.62 -10.05 -4.31
C LEU A 65 -7.00 -10.19 -3.64
N ASP A 66 -7.85 -11.07 -4.16
CA ASP A 66 -9.17 -11.31 -3.57
C ASP A 66 -9.05 -11.95 -2.18
N ASP A 67 -8.14 -12.91 -2.02
CA ASP A 67 -7.92 -13.59 -0.74
C ASP A 67 -7.42 -12.61 0.35
N PHE A 68 -6.52 -11.69 0.01
CA PHE A 68 -6.08 -10.62 0.90
C PHE A 68 -7.20 -9.64 1.23
N ARG A 69 -7.99 -9.23 0.24
CA ARG A 69 -9.16 -8.37 0.47
C ARG A 69 -10.12 -9.00 1.48
N ASN A 70 -10.48 -10.27 1.26
CA ASN A 70 -11.37 -11.01 2.15
C ASN A 70 -10.79 -11.18 3.56
N TRP A 71 -9.46 -11.31 3.69
CA TRP A 71 -8.81 -11.35 5.00
C TRP A 71 -8.89 -9.99 5.71
N ILE A 72 -8.63 -8.88 5.01
CA ILE A 72 -8.73 -7.53 5.57
C ILE A 72 -10.16 -7.25 6.02
N GLU A 73 -11.16 -7.43 5.15
CA GLU A 73 -12.57 -7.16 5.46
C GLU A 73 -13.06 -7.94 6.70
N ARG A 74 -12.58 -9.18 6.91
CA ARG A 74 -12.89 -9.97 8.11
C ARG A 74 -12.15 -9.52 9.37
N THR A 75 -10.97 -8.92 9.22
CA THR A 75 -10.07 -8.60 10.34
C THR A 75 -10.22 -7.16 10.83
N THR A 76 -10.55 -6.22 9.94
CA THR A 76 -10.71 -4.78 10.24
C THR A 76 -11.67 -4.48 11.40
N PRO A 77 -12.81 -5.19 11.59
CA PRO A 77 -13.71 -4.93 12.72
C PRO A 77 -13.11 -5.26 14.10
N ASN A 78 -11.95 -5.89 14.17
CA ASN A 78 -11.30 -6.25 15.41
C ASN A 78 -10.28 -5.20 15.83
N ASP A 79 -10.67 -4.32 16.76
CA ASP A 79 -9.85 -3.20 17.24
C ASP A 79 -8.46 -3.63 17.75
N LEU A 80 -8.35 -4.83 18.32
CA LEU A 80 -7.08 -5.37 18.82
C LEU A 80 -6.06 -5.65 17.69
N LEU A 81 -6.53 -5.79 16.46
CA LEU A 81 -5.72 -6.09 15.29
C LEU A 81 -5.54 -4.87 14.36
N LEU A 82 -6.13 -3.71 14.68
CA LEU A 82 -6.09 -2.53 13.81
C LEU A 82 -4.67 -2.07 13.46
N ALA A 83 -3.76 -2.02 14.43
CA ALA A 83 -2.37 -1.62 14.19
C ALA A 83 -1.69 -2.51 13.12
N ARG A 84 -2.01 -3.81 13.15
CA ARG A 84 -1.48 -4.79 12.21
C ARG A 84 -2.18 -4.75 10.85
N VAL A 85 -3.49 -4.47 10.83
CA VAL A 85 -4.22 -4.19 9.60
C VAL A 85 -3.60 -2.97 8.91
N SER A 86 -3.30 -1.90 9.66
CA SER A 86 -2.67 -0.70 9.11
C SER A 86 -1.30 -0.97 8.48
N GLU A 87 -0.44 -1.70 9.18
CA GLU A 87 0.87 -2.12 8.65
C GLU A 87 0.74 -3.06 7.41
N THR A 88 -0.27 -3.93 7.37
CA THR A 88 -0.62 -4.75 6.19
C THR A 88 -1.03 -3.87 5.01
N ILE A 89 -1.90 -2.88 5.24
CA ILE A 89 -2.33 -1.90 4.24
C ILE A 89 -1.10 -1.11 3.74
N CYS A 90 -0.22 -0.64 4.63
CA CYS A 90 1.04 0.01 4.23
C CYS A 90 1.89 -0.85 3.29
N SER A 91 1.97 -2.16 3.58
CA SER A 91 2.73 -3.11 2.77
C SER A 91 2.07 -3.32 1.40
N LEU A 92 0.75 -3.45 1.35
CA LEU A 92 -0.01 -3.54 0.10
C LEU A 92 0.10 -2.27 -0.75
N THR A 93 0.02 -1.08 -0.13
CA THR A 93 0.24 0.20 -0.81
C THR A 93 1.62 0.22 -1.47
N ARG A 94 2.67 -0.23 -0.77
CA ARG A 94 4.03 -0.35 -1.33
C ARG A 94 4.12 -1.32 -2.49
N ILE A 95 3.50 -2.50 -2.38
CA ILE A 95 3.48 -3.50 -3.45
C ILE A 95 2.76 -2.96 -4.69
N ILE A 96 1.58 -2.37 -4.52
CA ILE A 96 0.82 -1.75 -5.63
C ILE A 96 1.66 -0.65 -6.27
N HIS A 97 2.25 0.23 -5.47
CA HIS A 97 3.09 1.32 -5.95
C HIS A 97 4.27 0.79 -6.77
N TYR A 98 4.96 -0.24 -6.28
CA TYR A 98 6.03 -0.91 -7.04
C TYR A 98 5.51 -1.50 -8.36
N ILE A 99 4.39 -2.22 -8.34
CA ILE A 99 3.83 -2.84 -9.54
C ILE A 99 3.47 -1.80 -10.60
N VAL A 100 2.83 -0.71 -10.20
CA VAL A 100 2.38 0.36 -11.11
C VAL A 100 3.56 1.03 -11.82
N HIS A 101 4.65 1.30 -11.11
CA HIS A 101 5.78 2.04 -11.69
C HIS A 101 6.79 1.14 -12.42
N TYR A 102 7.01 -0.08 -11.95
CA TYR A 102 8.10 -0.93 -12.43
C TYR A 102 7.64 -2.05 -13.36
N PHE A 103 6.35 -2.39 -13.38
CA PHE A 103 5.82 -3.41 -14.29
C PHE A 103 4.91 -2.81 -15.36
N VAL A 104 5.15 -3.22 -16.60
CA VAL A 104 4.29 -2.96 -17.76
C VAL A 104 3.59 -4.27 -18.07
N THR A 105 2.41 -4.48 -17.49
CA THR A 105 1.63 -5.71 -17.64
C THR A 105 0.15 -5.39 -17.87
N ASP A 106 -0.54 -6.24 -18.62
CA ASP A 106 -2.01 -6.19 -18.81
C ASP A 106 -2.78 -6.23 -17.47
N LEU A 107 -2.10 -6.66 -16.43
CA LEU A 107 -2.64 -6.67 -15.08
C LEU A 107 -2.85 -5.25 -14.54
N VAL A 108 -1.91 -4.33 -14.79
CA VAL A 108 -2.01 -2.93 -14.31
C VAL A 108 -3.13 -2.16 -15.00
N SER A 109 -3.49 -2.56 -16.23
CA SER A 109 -4.64 -2.00 -16.96
C SER A 109 -5.96 -2.71 -16.65
N SER A 110 -5.95 -3.76 -15.81
CA SER A 110 -7.15 -4.53 -15.51
C SER A 110 -8.06 -3.82 -14.49
N SER A 111 -9.38 -3.90 -14.72
CA SER A 111 -10.39 -3.39 -13.78
C SER A 111 -10.31 -4.06 -12.41
N ARG A 112 -9.88 -5.33 -12.35
CA ARG A 112 -9.72 -6.07 -11.09
C ARG A 112 -8.57 -5.52 -10.25
N PHE A 113 -7.41 -5.26 -10.87
CA PHE A 113 -6.29 -4.64 -10.15
C PHE A 113 -6.64 -3.22 -9.71
N ALA A 114 -7.27 -2.42 -10.58
CA ALA A 114 -7.75 -1.08 -10.24
C ALA A 114 -8.73 -1.11 -9.05
N GLY A 115 -9.68 -2.04 -9.05
CA GLY A 115 -10.63 -2.24 -7.95
C GLY A 115 -9.96 -2.61 -6.64
N PHE A 116 -8.94 -3.48 -6.67
CA PHE A 116 -8.16 -3.81 -5.48
C PHE A 116 -7.35 -2.61 -4.98
N ALA A 117 -6.69 -1.87 -5.88
CA ALA A 117 -5.95 -0.66 -5.52
C ALA A 117 -6.87 0.41 -4.90
N LYS A 118 -8.11 0.54 -5.41
CA LYS A 118 -9.12 1.42 -4.83
C LYS A 118 -9.53 0.98 -3.43
N PHE A 119 -9.77 -0.32 -3.23
CA PHE A 119 -10.06 -0.87 -1.91
C PHE A 119 -8.93 -0.53 -0.90
N VAL A 120 -7.68 -0.72 -1.28
CA VAL A 120 -6.53 -0.37 -0.43
C VAL A 120 -6.47 1.14 -0.18
N ASP A 121 -6.72 1.99 -1.18
CA ASP A 121 -6.79 3.45 -1.01
C ASP A 121 -7.88 3.84 0.00
N ASP A 122 -9.07 3.28 -0.12
CA ASP A 122 -10.19 3.54 0.79
C ASP A 122 -9.86 3.07 2.22
N CYS A 123 -9.14 1.95 2.39
CA CYS A 123 -8.62 1.53 3.69
C CYS A 123 -7.58 2.50 4.26
N THR A 124 -6.68 3.06 3.44
CA THR A 124 -5.70 4.05 3.93
C THR A 124 -6.38 5.30 4.46
N ILE A 125 -7.48 5.73 3.84
CA ILE A 125 -8.27 6.88 4.29
C ILE A 125 -9.01 6.54 5.58
N THR A 126 -9.66 5.38 5.62
CA THR A 126 -10.48 4.95 6.78
C THR A 126 -9.64 4.76 8.04
N LEU A 127 -8.41 4.26 7.89
CA LEU A 127 -7.48 3.98 8.98
C LEU A 127 -6.51 5.13 9.27
N ASP A 128 -6.66 6.27 8.60
CA ASP A 128 -5.80 7.46 8.74
C ASP A 128 -4.29 7.15 8.57
N ILE A 129 -3.96 6.40 7.53
CA ILE A 129 -2.58 5.96 7.26
C ILE A 129 -1.83 7.04 6.47
N ASP A 130 -0.66 7.45 6.99
CA ASP A 130 0.23 8.38 6.29
C ASP A 130 0.91 7.73 5.07
N THR A 131 0.28 7.92 3.91
CA THR A 131 0.80 7.45 2.62
C THR A 131 1.99 8.28 2.09
N GLN A 132 2.27 9.47 2.64
CA GLN A 132 3.44 10.27 2.23
C GLN A 132 4.75 9.66 2.71
N SER A 133 4.73 9.03 3.89
CA SER A 133 5.86 8.27 4.43
C SER A 133 6.18 6.99 3.62
N LEU A 134 5.23 6.51 2.80
CA LEU A 134 5.33 5.24 2.07
C LEU A 134 6.03 5.36 0.71
N ARG A 135 6.68 6.50 0.41
CA ARG A 135 7.45 6.71 -0.83
C ARG A 135 8.41 5.54 -1.09
N THR A 136 8.36 5.00 -2.29
CA THR A 136 9.38 4.08 -2.82
C THR A 136 10.14 4.78 -3.93
N GLY A 137 11.40 5.12 -3.68
CA GLY A 137 12.19 5.94 -4.61
C GLY A 137 11.68 7.38 -4.65
N ARG A 138 11.41 7.91 -5.85
CA ARG A 138 11.01 9.31 -6.06
C ARG A 138 9.50 9.50 -6.25
N SER A 139 8.73 8.43 -6.45
CA SER A 139 7.31 8.53 -6.77
C SER A 139 6.42 8.50 -5.52
N THR A 140 5.29 9.20 -5.61
CA THR A 140 4.29 9.30 -4.54
C THR A 140 3.12 8.34 -4.76
N TRP A 141 2.38 8.01 -3.69
CA TRP A 141 1.13 7.26 -3.83
C TRP A 141 0.14 7.95 -4.78
N GLN A 142 0.08 9.28 -4.79
CA GLN A 142 -0.74 10.02 -5.76
C GLN A 142 -0.29 9.81 -7.21
N GLU A 143 1.02 9.72 -7.48
CA GLU A 143 1.52 9.41 -8.84
C GLU A 143 1.15 7.99 -9.26
N ALA A 144 1.18 7.03 -8.33
CA ALA A 144 0.70 5.67 -8.57
C ALA A 144 -0.78 5.68 -9.00
N LYS A 145 -1.63 6.40 -8.26
CA LYS A 145 -3.05 6.56 -8.56
C LYS A 145 -3.30 7.18 -9.93
N ARG A 146 -2.59 8.28 -10.25
CA ARG A 146 -2.68 8.91 -11.58
C ARG A 146 -2.27 7.95 -12.69
N THR A 147 -1.20 7.20 -12.48
CA THR A 147 -0.72 6.19 -13.45
C THR A 147 -1.77 5.11 -13.66
N LEU A 148 -2.43 4.64 -12.61
CA LEU A 148 -3.53 3.68 -12.72
C LEU A 148 -4.73 4.22 -13.47
N ILE A 149 -5.15 5.46 -13.18
CA ILE A 149 -6.24 6.13 -13.91
C ILE A 149 -5.94 6.14 -15.41
N THR A 150 -4.75 6.59 -15.79
CA THR A 150 -4.34 6.66 -17.19
C THR A 150 -4.25 5.28 -17.84
N ARG A 151 -3.61 4.30 -17.17
CA ARG A 151 -3.36 2.97 -17.75
C ARG A 151 -4.61 2.10 -17.85
N SER A 152 -5.56 2.26 -16.93
CA SER A 152 -6.81 1.48 -16.89
C SER A 152 -7.99 2.21 -17.53
N ASN A 153 -7.77 3.39 -18.14
CA ASN A 153 -8.81 4.24 -18.72
C ASN A 153 -9.98 4.50 -17.74
N LEU A 154 -9.64 4.84 -16.50
CA LEU A 154 -10.61 5.07 -15.43
C LEU A 154 -11.04 6.55 -15.39
N PRO A 155 -12.20 6.87 -14.80
CA PRO A 155 -12.58 8.24 -14.48
C PRO A 155 -11.53 8.96 -13.61
N LEU A 156 -11.37 10.27 -13.81
CA LEU A 156 -10.41 11.08 -13.06
C LEU A 156 -10.71 11.15 -11.55
N ASP A 157 -11.97 10.94 -11.17
CA ASP A 157 -12.49 10.92 -9.80
C ASP A 157 -12.55 9.51 -9.20
N TYR A 158 -12.01 8.49 -9.88
CA TYR A 158 -12.07 7.10 -9.43
C TYR A 158 -11.39 6.89 -8.05
N PHE A 159 -10.26 7.57 -7.82
CA PHE A 159 -9.59 7.60 -6.53
C PHE A 159 -9.89 8.92 -5.81
N SER A 160 -10.00 8.84 -4.48
CA SER A 160 -10.06 10.06 -3.67
C SER A 160 -8.70 10.75 -3.70
N LEU A 161 -8.71 12.03 -4.07
CA LEU A 161 -7.51 12.87 -4.11
C LEU A 161 -7.28 13.64 -2.79
N ILE A 162 -8.08 13.37 -1.76
CA ILE A 162 -7.92 14.01 -0.44
C ILE A 162 -6.48 13.73 0.04
N PRO A 163 -5.65 14.78 0.24
CA PRO A 163 -4.35 14.61 0.87
C PRO A 163 -4.60 14.19 2.32
N THR A 164 -4.10 13.03 2.73
CA THR A 164 -4.32 12.53 4.10
C THR A 164 -3.62 13.36 5.18
N PHE A 165 -2.84 14.39 4.84
CA PHE A 165 -2.26 15.31 5.82
C PHE A 165 -2.25 16.76 5.30
N VAL A 166 -3.18 17.58 5.80
CA VAL A 166 -2.94 19.01 6.03
C VAL A 166 -2.45 19.09 7.46
N TYR A 167 -1.15 19.32 7.68
CA TYR A 167 -0.68 19.76 8.99
C TYR A 167 -1.55 20.96 9.40
N PRO A 168 -2.11 21.01 10.63
CA PRO A 168 -2.49 22.30 11.15
C PRO A 168 -1.20 23.10 11.19
N ILE A 169 -1.11 24.13 10.35
CA ILE A 169 -0.19 25.22 10.61
C ILE A 169 -0.58 25.64 12.02
N HIS A 170 0.28 25.32 12.99
CA HIS A 170 0.28 26.04 14.25
C HIS A 170 0.49 27.49 13.83
N SER A 171 -0.62 28.21 13.72
CA SER A 171 -0.60 29.65 13.83
C SER A 171 -0.09 29.89 15.24
N ASP A 172 1.22 30.05 15.36
CA ASP A 172 1.86 30.63 16.52
C ASP A 172 1.26 32.02 16.68
N SER A 173 0.14 32.02 17.38
CA SER A 173 -0.49 33.16 18.01
C SER A 173 0.34 33.47 19.25
N SER A 174 1.55 33.95 19.04
CA SER A 174 2.32 34.64 20.06
C SER A 174 2.58 36.06 19.58
N SER A 175 1.52 36.86 19.80
CA SER A 175 1.58 38.18 20.41
C SER A 175 2.73 39.09 19.98
N SER A 176 2.35 40.15 19.26
CA SER A 176 3.07 41.42 19.25
C SER A 176 3.39 41.86 20.68
N SER A 177 4.67 41.87 21.05
CA SER A 177 5.16 42.73 22.13
C SER A 177 6.04 43.79 21.49
N THR A 178 5.44 44.95 21.26
CA THR A 178 6.13 46.20 20.93
C THR A 178 7.18 46.47 21.98
N PHE A 179 8.45 46.50 21.56
CA PHE A 179 9.57 46.90 22.40
C PHE A 179 9.54 48.42 22.55
N SER A 180 8.90 48.92 23.60
CA SER A 180 8.96 50.33 23.99
C SER A 180 10.02 50.50 25.07
N SER A 181 11.19 50.96 24.64
CA SER A 181 12.25 51.47 25.51
C SER A 181 11.80 52.81 26.11
N GLU A 182 11.45 52.85 27.39
CA GLU A 182 11.51 54.09 28.16
C GLU A 182 12.25 53.86 29.47
N SER A 183 13.49 54.37 29.45
CA SER A 183 14.34 54.64 30.59
C SER A 183 13.63 55.57 31.57
N ASN A 184 13.53 55.21 32.84
CA ASN A 184 13.42 56.21 33.89
C ASN A 184 14.22 55.83 35.14
N SER A 185 15.25 56.64 35.32
CA SER A 185 16.09 56.84 36.51
C SER A 185 15.30 57.51 37.63
N PHE A 186 15.86 57.45 38.84
CA PHE A 186 15.43 58.03 40.14
C PHE A 186 14.46 57.12 40.92
N ARG A 187 14.86 56.51 42.05
CA ARG A 187 15.54 57.06 43.23
C ARG A 187 16.32 56.00 44.00
#